data_AF-A0A1W2TSN9-F1
#
_entry.id   AF-A0A1W2TSN9-F1
#
_cell.length_a   1.000
_cell.length_b   1.000
_cell.length_c   1.000
_cell.angle_alpha   90.00
_cell.angle_beta   90.00
_cell.angle_gamma   90.00
#
_symmetry.space_group_name_H-M   'P 1'
#
loop_
_entity.id
_entity.type
_entity.pdbx_description
1 polymer ?
#
loop_
_entity_poly.entity_id
_entity_poly.type
_entity_poly.pdbx_seq_one_letter_code
_entity_poly.pdbx_strand_id
1 'polypeptide(L)'
;MTSMISGEEHTPSKSLQNTGLLVYRYRTSEPELFVRYSSTDKVFSYSIPNREPYLGETALETAMRVGLTSLGVEIPEDKLSYRESAVIENLGDSTRIRVFLLEATPEFEELALMRNFRGWKYTWVSLKSFDRLWLHPDIGLTPASLRAIIPKET
;
A
#
# COMPACT_ATOMS: atom_id res chain seq x y z
N MET A 1 25.85 10.79 -11.61
CA MET A 1 26.22 9.55 -10.91
C MET A 1 25.13 8.54 -11.16
N THR A 2 25.55 7.32 -11.47
CA THR A 2 24.82 6.30 -12.21
C THR A 2 23.78 5.59 -11.34
N SER A 3 22.51 5.56 -11.80
CA SER A 3 21.46 4.72 -11.22
C SER A 3 21.71 3.26 -11.62
N MET A 4 21.90 2.38 -10.65
CA MET A 4 21.93 0.93 -10.90
C MET A 4 20.56 0.35 -10.57
N ILE A 5 19.85 -0.09 -11.61
CA ILE A 5 18.70 -0.98 -11.49
C ILE A 5 19.27 -2.40 -11.56
N SER A 6 19.20 -3.14 -10.45
CA SER A 6 19.60 -4.55 -10.39
C SER A 6 18.34 -5.41 -10.24
N GLY A 7 18.18 -6.37 -11.15
CA GLY A 7 17.10 -7.35 -11.16
C GLY A 7 17.43 -8.59 -10.32
N GLU A 8 16.40 -8.99 -9.56
CA GLU A 8 16.03 -10.30 -8.98
C GLU A 8 17.11 -11.35 -8.62
N GLU A 9 17.20 -11.67 -7.33
CA GLU A 9 17.05 -13.03 -6.79
C GLU A 9 16.77 -13.00 -5.27
N HIS A 10 15.94 -13.95 -4.81
CA HIS A 10 15.42 -14.08 -3.45
C HIS A 10 16.50 -14.29 -2.36
N THR A 11 16.52 -13.47 -1.30
CA THR A 11 17.10 -13.80 0.03
C THR A 11 16.53 -12.83 1.10
N PRO A 12 16.41 -13.21 2.40
CA PRO A 12 15.18 -13.10 3.18
C PRO A 12 15.21 -12.03 4.27
N SER A 13 14.02 -11.61 4.69
CA SER A 13 13.63 -11.17 6.05
C SER A 13 14.75 -10.88 7.08
N LYS A 14 15.39 -9.70 7.01
CA LYS A 14 16.01 -9.03 8.18
C LYS A 14 15.88 -7.50 8.21
N SER A 15 15.40 -6.87 7.14
CA SER A 15 15.36 -5.40 7.00
C SER A 15 13.97 -4.81 6.81
N LEU A 16 12.93 -5.61 6.57
CA LEU A 16 11.57 -5.12 6.37
C LEU A 16 10.87 -5.06 7.72
N GLN A 17 10.42 -3.86 8.11
CA GLN A 17 9.68 -3.67 9.36
C GLN A 17 8.18 -3.78 9.11
N ASN A 18 7.70 -3.36 7.95
CA ASN A 18 6.28 -3.41 7.60
C ASN A 18 6.04 -3.87 6.16
N THR A 19 4.83 -4.36 5.91
CA THR A 19 4.28 -4.65 4.59
C THR A 19 2.92 -3.97 4.45
N GLY A 20 2.70 -3.27 3.33
CA GLY A 20 1.44 -2.60 3.02
C GLY A 20 0.87 -2.97 1.66
N LEU A 21 -0.42 -2.69 1.47
CA LEU A 21 -1.13 -2.85 0.20
C LEU A 21 -1.57 -1.48 -0.32
N LEU A 22 -1.10 -1.10 -1.51
CA LEU A 22 -1.59 0.07 -2.23
C LEU A 22 -2.55 -0.40 -3.32
N VAL A 23 -3.85 -0.28 -3.07
CA VAL A 23 -4.86 -0.62 -4.07
C VAL A 23 -5.14 0.61 -4.94
N TYR A 24 -5.14 0.44 -6.25
CA TYR A 24 -5.36 1.51 -7.21
C TYR A 24 -6.36 1.11 -8.29
N ARG A 25 -6.98 2.11 -8.90
CA ARG A 25 -7.76 1.97 -10.14
C ARG A 25 -7.52 3.18 -11.04
N TYR A 26 -7.80 3.04 -12.33
CA TYR A 26 -7.79 4.16 -13.25
C TYR A 26 -9.21 4.68 -13.48
N ARG A 27 -9.39 6.00 -13.34
CA ARG A 27 -10.62 6.69 -13.73
C ARG A 27 -10.23 7.83 -14.67
N THR A 28 -10.67 7.74 -15.93
CA THR A 28 -10.36 8.77 -16.95
C THR A 28 -8.86 9.09 -17.02
N SER A 29 -8.01 8.06 -17.07
CA SER A 29 -6.53 8.14 -17.08
C SER A 29 -5.87 8.76 -15.84
N GLU A 30 -6.63 9.04 -14.79
CA GLU A 30 -6.10 9.46 -13.50
C GLU A 30 -6.19 8.29 -12.50
N PRO A 31 -5.09 7.92 -11.83
CA PRO A 31 -5.15 6.91 -10.80
C PRO A 31 -5.92 7.44 -9.58
N GLU A 32 -6.86 6.64 -9.10
CA GLU A 32 -7.48 6.77 -7.79
C GLU A 32 -6.91 5.68 -6.88
N LEU A 33 -6.68 6.05 -5.62
CA LEU A 33 -6.12 5.16 -4.61
C LEU A 33 -7.20 4.81 -3.58
N PHE A 34 -7.23 3.54 -3.21
CA PHE A 34 -8.04 3.08 -2.11
C PHE A 34 -7.30 3.34 -0.80
N VAL A 35 -7.88 4.16 0.05
CA VAL A 35 -7.23 4.63 1.26
C VAL A 35 -8.14 4.47 2.45
N ARG A 36 -7.51 4.34 3.63
CA ARG A 36 -8.20 4.36 4.91
C ARG A 36 -7.90 5.63 5.67
N TYR A 37 -8.86 6.06 6.47
CA TYR A 37 -8.72 7.15 7.41
C TYR A 37 -9.56 6.87 8.65
N SER A 38 -9.14 7.45 9.77
CA SER A 38 -9.87 7.40 11.02
C SER A 38 -10.70 8.67 11.14
N SER A 39 -12.01 8.53 11.35
CA SER A 39 -12.89 9.69 11.57
C SER A 39 -12.73 10.32 12.95
N THR A 40 -11.95 9.70 13.83
CA THR A 40 -11.66 10.25 15.17
C THR A 40 -10.35 11.03 15.20
N ASP A 41 -9.55 10.98 14.13
CA ASP A 41 -8.28 11.68 14.08
C ASP A 41 -8.52 13.18 13.91
N LYS A 42 -7.87 13.99 14.75
CA LYS A 42 -7.97 15.46 14.70
C LYS A 42 -7.41 16.03 13.39
N VAL A 43 -6.48 15.30 12.77
CA VAL A 43 -5.92 15.62 11.46
C VAL A 43 -6.36 14.52 10.52
N PHE A 44 -7.15 14.89 9.52
CA PHE A 44 -7.61 13.97 8.51
C PHE A 44 -6.42 13.52 7.66
N SER A 45 -5.94 12.31 7.91
CA SER A 45 -4.78 11.74 7.22
C SER A 45 -5.16 10.44 6.56
N TYR A 46 -4.84 10.32 5.27
CA TYR A 46 -5.03 9.10 4.52
C TYR A 46 -3.82 8.19 4.68
N SER A 47 -4.10 6.90 4.80
CA SER A 47 -3.06 5.87 4.83
C SER A 47 -3.50 4.65 4.04
N ILE A 48 -2.55 3.75 3.81
CA ILE A 48 -2.83 2.39 3.31
C ILE A 48 -2.90 1.40 4.47
N PRO A 49 -3.59 0.26 4.30
CA PRO A 49 -3.44 -0.88 5.19
C PRO A 49 -2.00 -1.41 5.15
N ASN A 50 -1.40 -1.55 6.34
CA ASN A 50 -0.07 -2.10 6.53
C ASN A 50 0.03 -2.79 7.90
N ARG A 51 0.95 -3.76 8.01
CA ARG A 51 1.28 -4.50 9.23
C ARG A 51 2.73 -4.96 9.25
N GLU A 52 3.23 -5.18 10.46
CA GLU A 52 4.47 -5.90 10.69
C GLU A 52 4.29 -7.39 10.35
N PRO A 53 5.32 -8.05 9.81
CA PRO A 53 5.31 -9.49 9.63
C PRO A 53 5.32 -10.22 10.98
N TYR A 54 4.65 -11.35 11.07
CA TYR A 54 4.84 -12.28 12.18
C TYR A 54 6.18 -13.00 12.07
N LEU A 55 6.62 -13.63 13.16
CA LEU A 55 7.87 -14.37 13.19
C LEU A 55 7.86 -15.50 12.13
N GLY A 56 8.77 -15.42 11.17
CA GLY A 56 8.88 -16.38 10.07
C GLY A 56 7.97 -16.09 8.86
N GLU A 57 7.11 -15.07 8.94
CA GLU A 57 6.23 -14.68 7.84
C GLU A 57 7.02 -13.93 6.75
N THR A 58 6.79 -14.31 5.51
CA THR A 58 7.29 -13.59 4.33
C THR A 58 6.48 -12.32 4.10
N ALA A 59 7.02 -11.40 3.28
CA ALA A 59 6.27 -10.18 2.96
C ALA A 59 5.00 -10.48 2.11
N LEU A 60 5.01 -11.54 1.29
CA LEU A 60 3.83 -12.00 0.56
C LEU A 60 2.73 -12.49 1.51
N GLU A 61 3.06 -13.41 2.42
CA GLU A 61 2.12 -13.90 3.42
C GLU A 61 1.58 -12.74 4.28
N THR A 62 2.46 -11.81 4.66
CA THR A 62 2.06 -10.58 5.37
C THR A 62 1.07 -9.76 4.54
N ALA A 63 1.30 -9.58 3.24
CA ALA A 63 0.41 -8.83 2.36
C ALA A 63 -0.97 -9.50 2.23
N MET A 64 -1.01 -10.82 2.04
CA MET A 64 -2.25 -11.60 2.00
C MET A 64 -3.02 -11.47 3.32
N ARG A 65 -2.31 -11.58 4.45
CA ARG A 65 -2.90 -11.38 5.78
C ARG A 65 -3.39 -9.96 5.98
N VAL A 66 -2.69 -8.93 5.47
CA VAL A 66 -3.16 -7.54 5.51
C VAL A 66 -4.47 -7.41 4.72
N GLY A 67 -4.59 -8.05 3.56
CA GLY A 67 -5.84 -8.14 2.79
C GLY A 67 -6.99 -8.67 3.64
N LEU A 68 -6.81 -9.86 4.21
CA LEU A 68 -7.86 -10.50 5.02
C LEU A 68 -8.19 -9.72 6.30
N THR A 69 -7.16 -9.24 7.01
CA THR A 69 -7.33 -8.68 8.36
C THR A 69 -7.62 -7.18 8.39
N SER A 70 -7.25 -6.45 7.34
CA SER A 70 -7.49 -5.00 7.26
C SER A 70 -8.62 -4.68 6.29
N LEU A 71 -8.69 -5.39 5.15
CA LEU A 71 -9.66 -5.14 4.09
C LEU A 71 -10.82 -6.15 4.09
N GLY A 72 -10.65 -7.31 4.74
CA GLY A 72 -11.67 -8.37 4.66
C GLY A 72 -11.72 -9.05 3.29
N VAL A 73 -10.68 -8.87 2.47
CA VAL A 73 -10.58 -9.40 1.11
C VAL A 73 -9.48 -10.44 1.08
N GLU A 74 -9.78 -11.63 0.57
CA GLU A 74 -8.77 -12.64 0.29
C GLU A 74 -8.02 -12.24 -0.98
N ILE A 75 -6.70 -12.05 -0.86
CA ILE A 75 -5.85 -11.65 -1.97
C ILE A 75 -5.09 -12.88 -2.44
N PRO A 76 -5.32 -13.35 -3.68
CA PRO A 76 -4.57 -14.44 -4.26
C PRO A 76 -3.08 -14.12 -4.36
N GLU A 77 -2.21 -15.11 -4.15
CA GLU A 77 -0.76 -14.93 -4.20
C GLU A 77 -0.29 -14.48 -5.60
N ASP A 78 -0.92 -14.97 -6.67
CA ASP A 78 -0.61 -14.61 -8.07
C ASP A 78 -0.94 -13.16 -8.42
N LYS A 79 -1.68 -12.45 -7.56
CA LYS A 79 -1.94 -11.01 -7.66
C LYS A 79 -0.90 -10.16 -6.93
N LEU A 80 -0.01 -10.77 -6.16
CA LEU A 80 1.10 -10.08 -5.51
C LEU A 80 2.42 -10.43 -6.20
N SER A 81 3.14 -9.41 -6.64
CA SER A 81 4.44 -9.59 -7.29
C SER A 81 5.53 -8.85 -6.52
N TYR A 82 6.60 -9.55 -6.15
CA TYR A 82 7.80 -8.90 -5.60
C TYR A 82 8.43 -7.92 -6.57
N ARG A 83 8.38 -8.24 -7.87
CA ARG A 83 8.94 -7.43 -8.95
C ARG A 83 8.22 -6.10 -9.12
N GLU A 84 6.90 -6.10 -8.89
CA GLU A 84 6.04 -4.92 -9.02
C GLU A 84 5.84 -4.22 -7.67
N SER A 85 6.25 -4.84 -6.56
CA SER A 85 6.25 -4.19 -5.26
C SER A 85 7.38 -3.15 -5.12
N ALA A 86 7.15 -2.12 -4.32
CA ALA A 86 8.15 -1.11 -3.99
C ALA A 86 8.67 -1.29 -2.57
N VAL A 87 9.96 -1.06 -2.35
CA VAL A 87 10.55 -0.92 -1.01
C VAL A 87 10.82 0.55 -0.77
N ILE A 88 10.22 1.11 0.28
CA ILE A 88 10.37 2.50 0.66
C ILE A 88 11.01 2.58 2.04
N GLU A 89 11.99 3.46 2.18
CA GLU A 89 12.81 3.62 3.37
C GLU A 89 12.80 5.08 3.84
N ASN A 90 12.63 5.26 5.16
CA ASN A 90 13.00 6.49 5.83
C ASN A 90 14.39 6.28 6.47
N LEU A 91 15.42 6.87 5.86
CA LEU A 91 16.81 6.74 6.29
C LEU A 91 17.08 7.41 7.65
N GLY A 92 16.25 8.36 8.08
CA GLY A 92 16.38 9.01 9.38
C GLY A 92 16.04 8.09 10.54
N ASP A 93 14.97 7.30 10.38
CA ASP A 93 14.41 6.46 11.44
C ASP A 93 14.71 4.96 11.24
N SER A 94 15.46 4.63 10.19
CA SER A 94 15.73 3.23 9.76
C SER A 94 14.45 2.41 9.51
N THR A 95 13.33 3.08 9.24
CA THR A 95 12.05 2.44 8.96
C THR A 95 11.97 2.03 7.50
N ARG A 96 11.54 0.79 7.24
CA ARG A 96 11.39 0.23 5.89
C ARG A 96 10.06 -0.48 5.73
N ILE A 97 9.34 -0.14 4.66
CA ILE A 97 8.09 -0.79 4.27
C ILE A 97 8.19 -1.35 2.86
N ARG A 98 7.71 -2.58 2.65
CA ARG A 98 7.40 -3.09 1.31
C ARG A 98 5.93 -2.82 1.00
N VAL A 99 5.66 -2.25 -0.17
CA VAL A 99 4.30 -1.97 -0.63
C VAL A 99 4.02 -2.80 -1.87
N PHE A 100 3.05 -3.71 -1.76
CA PHE A 100 2.51 -4.41 -2.91
C PHE A 100 1.43 -3.57 -3.57
N LEU A 101 1.48 -3.50 -4.89
CA LEU A 101 0.49 -2.83 -5.72
C LEU A 101 -0.61 -3.81 -6.06
N LEU A 102 -1.86 -3.38 -5.97
CA LEU A 102 -3.01 -4.22 -6.31
C LEU A 102 -3.99 -3.41 -7.14
N GLU A 103 -4.40 -3.94 -8.28
CA GLU A 103 -5.50 -3.35 -9.05
C GLU A 103 -6.84 -3.64 -8.35
N ALA A 104 -7.73 -2.65 -8.37
CA ALA A 104 -9.02 -2.74 -7.72
C ALA A 104 -9.91 -3.83 -8.33
N THR A 105 -10.45 -4.68 -7.47
CA THR A 105 -11.56 -5.59 -7.75
C THR A 105 -12.88 -5.04 -7.18
N PRO A 106 -14.06 -5.55 -7.59
CA PRO A 106 -15.36 -5.09 -7.10
C PRO A 106 -15.53 -5.12 -5.57
N GLU A 107 -14.86 -6.04 -4.87
CA GLU A 107 -14.89 -6.17 -3.41
C GLU A 107 -14.42 -4.90 -2.69
N PHE A 108 -13.52 -4.11 -3.29
CA PHE A 108 -13.10 -2.84 -2.71
C PHE A 108 -14.16 -1.74 -2.85
N GLU A 109 -15.03 -1.80 -3.86
CA GLU A 109 -16.17 -0.88 -3.95
C GLU A 109 -17.15 -1.12 -2.82
N GLU A 110 -17.45 -2.39 -2.52
CA GLU A 110 -18.33 -2.75 -1.41
C GLU A 110 -17.77 -2.24 -0.08
N LEU A 111 -16.46 -2.38 0.13
CA LEU A 111 -15.78 -1.86 1.32
C LEU A 111 -15.80 -0.32 1.38
N ALA A 112 -15.68 0.37 0.25
CA ALA A 112 -15.78 1.84 0.17
C ALA A 112 -17.17 2.36 0.61
N LEU A 113 -18.22 1.57 0.38
CA LEU A 113 -19.60 1.90 0.74
C LEU A 113 -19.90 1.63 2.23
N MET A 114 -19.05 0.87 2.92
CA MET A 114 -19.23 0.60 4.35
C MET A 114 -18.94 1.84 5.19
N ARG A 115 -19.83 2.13 6.15
CA ARG A 115 -19.68 3.29 7.05
C ARG A 115 -18.42 3.22 7.92
N ASN A 116 -18.05 2.01 8.33
CA ASN A 116 -16.85 1.71 9.11
C ASN A 116 -16.56 0.20 9.00
N PHE A 117 -15.30 -0.17 8.87
CA PHE A 117 -14.84 -1.55 8.93
C PHE A 117 -13.61 -1.63 9.82
N ARG A 118 -13.70 -2.41 10.91
CA ARG A 118 -12.63 -2.62 11.90
C ARG A 118 -12.01 -1.30 12.42
N GLY A 119 -12.86 -0.29 12.64
CA GLY A 119 -12.45 1.01 13.16
C GLY A 119 -12.04 2.03 12.08
N TRP A 120 -11.93 1.62 10.81
CA TRP A 120 -11.50 2.48 9.72
C TRP A 120 -12.64 2.84 8.77
N LYS A 121 -12.54 4.00 8.13
CA LYS A 121 -13.32 4.34 6.93
C LYS A 121 -12.44 4.16 5.71
N TYR A 122 -13.03 3.64 4.65
CA TYR A 122 -12.35 3.41 3.37
C TYR A 122 -12.99 4.27 2.29
N THR A 123 -12.18 4.78 1.36
CA THR A 123 -12.69 5.57 0.23
C THR A 123 -11.68 5.57 -0.90
N TRP A 124 -12.18 5.87 -2.11
CA TRP A 124 -11.36 6.21 -3.26
C TRP A 124 -11.04 7.69 -3.26
N VAL A 125 -9.79 8.03 -3.55
CA VAL A 125 -9.32 9.41 -3.65
C VAL A 125 -8.40 9.53 -4.86
N SER A 126 -8.62 10.56 -5.68
CA SER A 126 -7.73 10.86 -6.80
C SER A 126 -6.32 11.14 -6.32
N LEU A 127 -5.32 10.61 -7.02
CA LEU A 127 -3.92 10.82 -6.70
C LEU A 127 -3.55 12.32 -6.59
N LYS A 128 -4.19 13.17 -7.40
CA LYS A 128 -4.00 14.63 -7.40
C LYS A 128 -4.53 15.32 -6.14
N SER A 129 -5.40 14.67 -5.37
CA SER A 129 -6.03 15.25 -4.19
C SER A 129 -5.23 15.05 -2.91
N PHE A 130 -4.13 14.29 -2.94
CA PHE A 130 -3.27 14.11 -1.78
C PHE A 130 -2.22 15.23 -1.72
N ASP A 131 -2.02 15.82 -0.55
CA ASP A 131 -0.74 16.46 -0.24
C ASP A 131 0.30 15.38 0.09
N ARG A 132 -0.14 14.35 0.82
CA ARG A 132 0.66 13.19 1.25
C ARG A 132 -0.24 11.99 1.52
N LEU A 133 0.25 10.80 1.16
CA LEU A 133 -0.34 9.51 1.58
C LEU A 133 0.65 8.80 2.52
N TRP A 134 0.16 8.36 3.68
CA TRP A 134 0.99 7.63 4.63
C TRP A 134 1.00 6.13 4.32
N LEU A 135 2.19 5.59 4.04
CA LEU A 135 2.42 4.16 3.88
C LEU A 135 2.65 3.48 5.24
N HIS A 136 3.29 4.23 6.13
CA HIS A 136 3.58 3.92 7.53
C HIS A 136 3.57 5.26 8.30
N PRO A 137 3.36 5.30 9.64
CA PRO A 137 3.44 6.55 10.41
C PRO A 137 4.68 7.41 10.12
N ASP A 138 5.82 6.77 9.88
CA ASP A 138 7.09 7.46 9.59
C ASP A 138 7.42 7.56 8.09
N ILE A 139 6.56 7.05 7.21
CA ILE A 139 6.80 7.02 5.75
C ILE A 139 5.56 7.52 5.03
N GLY A 140 5.62 8.78 4.56
CA GLY A 140 4.59 9.37 3.71
C GLY A 140 5.14 9.78 2.36
N LEU A 141 4.39 9.54 1.30
CA LEU A 141 4.75 9.88 -0.08
C LEU A 141 3.90 11.02 -0.62
N THR A 142 4.51 11.85 -1.47
CA THR A 142 3.80 12.86 -2.27
C THR A 142 3.13 12.20 -3.49
N PRO A 143 2.18 12.89 -4.16
CA PRO A 143 1.58 12.40 -5.39
C PRO A 143 2.59 12.03 -6.48
N ALA A 144 3.68 12.80 -6.61
CA ALA A 144 4.72 12.54 -7.60
C ALA A 144 5.44 11.22 -7.33
N SER A 145 5.81 10.96 -6.07
CA SER A 145 6.46 9.70 -5.67
C SER A 145 5.53 8.50 -5.82
N LEU A 146 4.24 8.65 -5.47
CA LEU A 146 3.23 7.61 -5.69
C LEU A 146 3.07 7.29 -7.18
N ARG A 147 3.04 8.30 -8.05
CA ARG A 147 2.94 8.10 -9.50
C ARG A 147 4.14 7.33 -10.08
N ALA A 148 5.31 7.43 -9.44
CA ALA A 148 6.50 6.71 -9.87
C ALA A 148 6.43 5.20 -9.58
N ILE A 149 5.60 4.77 -8.63
CA ILE A 149 5.43 3.36 -8.28
C ILE A 149 4.16 2.73 -8.86
N ILE A 150 3.12 3.51 -9.16
CA ILE A 150 1.87 2.99 -9.74
C ILE A 150 2.11 2.63 -11.23
N PRO A 151 1.71 1.44 -11.72
CA PRO A 151 1.89 1.05 -13.12
C PRO A 151 1.06 1.95 -14.03
N LYS A 152 1.60 2.37 -15.18
CA LYS A 152 0.87 3.23 -16.12
C LYS A 152 -0.32 2.49 -16.73
N GLU A 153 -1.39 3.22 -17.05
CA GLU A 153 -2.49 2.71 -17.89
C GLU A 153 -1.91 2.16 -19.20
N THR A 154 -2.31 0.93 -19.55
CA THR A 154 -1.86 0.22 -20.76
C THR A 154 -2.81 0.41 -21.92
#